data_AF-A0A078AEL5-F1
#
_entry.id   AF-A0A078AEL5-F1
#
_cell.length_a   1.000
_cell.length_b   1.000
_cell.length_c   1.000
_cell.angle_alpha   90.00
_cell.angle_beta   90.00
_cell.angle_gamma   90.00
#
_symmetry.space_group_name_H-M   'P 1'
#
loop_
_entity.id
_entity.type
_entity.pdbx_description
1 polymer ?
#
loop_
_entity_poly.entity_id
_entity_poly.type
_entity_poly.pdbx_seq_one_letter_code
_entity_poly.pdbx_strand_id
1 'polypeptide(L)'
;MAKNAEEMRKDPPRYFNHMKYRTRILVFMRMRWKRFAYIGLLIMAFNVLANVFGFVFARIERSSRKYKKIYLQNKHPHLMGYQSAFDTLYSPKIISQQSTDRLCDTFTRIDRYLKHGVSRQLIINVLQRVNIYIYTCQIGRLTEEQQKKIIDGSKQKTLQGKLLSPLTMKEYLELVESKVNFNKQKGTTDELQFIQEFLSVLEVETINIPFSEQSTILMSITSQMASAIAAILIKKIVFQLSINGIKVSSWVVGQQETKI
;
A
#
# COMPACT_ATOMS: atom_id res chain seq x y z
N MET A 1 -47.39 -45.98 -31.41
CA MET A 1 -46.58 -44.80 -31.80
C MET A 1 -45.26 -45.15 -32.48
N ALA A 2 -44.55 -46.22 -32.08
CA ALA A 2 -43.28 -46.60 -32.72
C ALA A 2 -43.41 -46.98 -34.20
N LYS A 3 -44.45 -47.75 -34.57
CA LYS A 3 -44.72 -48.15 -35.97
C LYS A 3 -44.96 -46.95 -36.92
N ASN A 4 -45.77 -45.97 -36.49
CA ASN A 4 -46.02 -44.75 -37.27
C ASN A 4 -44.75 -43.89 -37.46
N ALA A 5 -43.79 -43.97 -36.54
CA ALA A 5 -42.53 -43.23 -36.66
C ALA A 5 -41.57 -43.85 -37.69
N GLU A 6 -41.67 -45.16 -37.94
CA GLU A 6 -40.91 -45.85 -38.99
C GLU A 6 -41.49 -45.58 -40.38
N GLU A 7 -42.82 -45.56 -40.51
CA GLU A 7 -43.51 -45.18 -41.75
C GLU A 7 -43.23 -43.72 -42.15
N MET A 8 -43.17 -42.81 -41.17
CA MET A 8 -42.79 -41.39 -41.39
C MET A 8 -41.36 -41.19 -41.89
N ARG A 9 -40.45 -42.15 -41.67
CA ARG A 9 -39.09 -42.07 -42.24
C ARG A 9 -39.05 -42.41 -43.73
N LYS A 10 -40.03 -43.16 -44.23
CA LYS A 10 -40.08 -43.62 -45.62
C LYS A 10 -40.67 -42.54 -46.55
N ASP A 11 -41.78 -41.89 -46.16
CA ASP A 11 -42.44 -40.82 -46.94
C ASP A 11 -42.89 -39.62 -46.07
N PRO A 12 -41.95 -38.72 -45.70
CA PRO A 12 -42.23 -37.63 -44.77
C PRO A 12 -43.29 -36.60 -45.21
N PRO A 13 -43.37 -36.13 -46.48
CA PRO A 13 -44.25 -35.00 -46.82
C PRO A 13 -45.74 -35.36 -46.81
N ARG A 14 -46.09 -36.61 -47.17
CA ARG A 14 -47.50 -37.06 -47.29
C ARG A 14 -48.14 -37.24 -45.92
N TYR A 15 -47.40 -37.81 -44.97
CA TYR A 15 -47.90 -38.11 -43.63
C TYR A 15 -47.97 -36.86 -42.72
N PHE A 16 -47.12 -35.85 -42.97
CA PHE A 16 -47.03 -34.66 -42.11
C PHE A 16 -48.22 -33.72 -42.26
N ASN A 17 -48.76 -33.57 -43.48
CA ASN A 17 -49.82 -32.59 -43.76
C ASN A 17 -51.19 -32.96 -43.16
N HIS A 18 -51.46 -34.26 -42.94
CA HIS A 18 -52.75 -34.73 -42.41
C HIS A 18 -52.80 -34.80 -40.86
N MET A 19 -51.71 -34.48 -40.16
CA MET A 19 -51.67 -34.51 -38.70
C MET A 19 -52.21 -33.23 -38.04
N LYS A 20 -52.86 -33.40 -36.88
CA LYS A 20 -53.21 -32.29 -35.98
C LYS A 20 -51.95 -31.47 -35.65
N TYR A 21 -52.10 -30.14 -35.61
CA TYR A 21 -50.98 -29.19 -35.48
C TYR A 21 -50.08 -29.47 -34.26
N ARG A 22 -50.67 -29.75 -33.08
CA ARG A 22 -49.93 -30.11 -31.86
C ARG A 22 -49.03 -31.33 -32.06
N THR A 23 -49.51 -32.34 -32.79
CA THR A 23 -48.75 -33.57 -33.08
C THR A 23 -47.60 -33.30 -34.05
N ARG A 24 -47.80 -32.43 -35.05
CA ARG A 24 -46.72 -32.00 -35.96
C ARG A 24 -45.57 -31.35 -35.22
N ILE A 25 -45.86 -30.45 -34.28
CA ILE A 25 -44.83 -29.79 -33.46
C ILE A 25 -44.06 -30.82 -32.63
N LEU A 26 -44.76 -31.73 -31.94
CA LEU A 26 -44.09 -32.76 -31.13
C LEU A 26 -43.21 -33.69 -31.96
N VAL A 27 -43.69 -34.10 -33.14
CA VAL A 27 -42.94 -34.96 -34.06
C VAL A 27 -41.73 -34.20 -34.63
N PHE A 28 -41.89 -32.92 -34.99
CA PHE A 28 -40.78 -32.07 -35.44
C PHE A 28 -39.72 -31.92 -34.35
N MET A 29 -40.13 -31.59 -33.13
CA MET A 29 -39.24 -31.46 -31.97
C MET A 29 -38.53 -32.79 -31.69
N ARG A 30 -39.23 -33.93 -31.75
CA ARG A 30 -38.63 -35.26 -31.54
C ARG A 30 -37.65 -35.65 -32.64
N MET A 31 -37.99 -35.39 -33.90
CA MET A 31 -37.10 -35.70 -35.05
C MET A 31 -35.84 -34.84 -35.04
N ARG A 32 -35.94 -33.59 -34.58
CA ARG A 32 -34.82 -32.63 -34.54
C ARG A 32 -34.16 -32.53 -33.16
N TRP A 33 -34.64 -33.28 -32.15
CA TRP A 33 -34.14 -33.24 -30.78
C TRP A 33 -32.62 -33.45 -30.70
N LYS A 34 -32.08 -34.40 -31.49
CA LYS A 34 -30.63 -34.63 -31.57
C LYS A 34 -29.85 -33.38 -32.03
N ARG A 35 -30.40 -32.59 -32.96
CA ARG A 35 -29.76 -31.35 -33.43
C ARG A 35 -29.81 -30.26 -32.35
N PHE A 36 -30.94 -30.11 -31.68
CA PHE A 36 -31.06 -29.17 -30.56
C PHE A 36 -30.15 -29.55 -29.39
N ALA A 37 -30.04 -30.84 -29.07
CA ALA A 37 -29.12 -31.33 -28.06
C ALA A 37 -27.65 -31.03 -28.42
N TYR A 38 -27.26 -31.23 -29.69
CA TYR A 38 -25.91 -30.88 -30.16
C TYR A 38 -25.62 -29.38 -30.04
N ILE A 39 -26.56 -28.52 -30.46
CA ILE A 39 -26.42 -27.06 -30.34
C ILE A 39 -26.34 -26.65 -28.87
N GLY A 40 -27.19 -27.22 -28.01
CA GLY A 40 -27.17 -26.93 -26.57
C GLY A 40 -25.86 -27.34 -25.91
N LEU A 41 -25.32 -28.50 -26.27
CA LEU A 41 -24.02 -28.96 -25.79
C LEU A 41 -22.89 -28.04 -26.26
N LEU A 42 -22.93 -27.58 -27.51
CA LEU A 42 -21.96 -26.63 -28.04
C LEU A 42 -22.00 -25.30 -27.28
N ILE A 43 -23.18 -24.76 -26.98
CA ILE A 43 -23.33 -23.54 -26.18
C ILE A 43 -22.80 -23.74 -24.76
N MET A 44 -23.11 -24.86 -24.11
CA MET A 44 -22.57 -25.18 -22.79
C MET A 44 -21.04 -25.29 -22.83
N ALA A 45 -20.49 -25.99 -23.82
CA ALA A 45 -19.05 -26.12 -23.99
C ALA A 45 -18.39 -24.76 -24.19
N PHE A 46 -18.98 -23.88 -25.00
CA PHE A 46 -18.50 -22.52 -25.21
C PHE A 46 -18.50 -21.69 -23.92
N ASN A 47 -19.57 -21.76 -23.12
CA ASN A 47 -19.64 -21.05 -21.83
C ASN A 47 -18.58 -21.54 -20.83
N VAL A 48 -18.38 -22.86 -20.75
CA VAL A 48 -17.33 -23.43 -19.89
C VAL A 48 -15.95 -22.97 -20.37
N LEU A 49 -15.70 -23.00 -21.67
CA LEU A 49 -14.44 -22.56 -22.28
C LEU A 49 -14.20 -21.07 -22.01
N ALA A 50 -15.22 -20.21 -22.16
CA ALA A 50 -15.13 -18.78 -21.89
C ALA A 50 -14.76 -18.50 -20.43
N ASN A 51 -15.34 -19.24 -19.47
CA ASN A 51 -14.99 -19.12 -18.05
C ASN A 51 -13.54 -19.53 -17.78
N VAL A 52 -13.09 -20.63 -18.39
CA VAL A 52 -11.69 -21.09 -18.28
C VAL A 52 -10.74 -20.05 -18.85
N PHE A 53 -11.02 -19.51 -20.04
CA PHE A 53 -10.21 -18.46 -20.63
C PHE A 53 -10.22 -17.19 -19.78
N GLY A 54 -11.36 -16.78 -19.23
CA GLY A 54 -11.45 -15.64 -18.32
C GLY A 54 -10.55 -15.81 -17.09
N PHE A 55 -10.51 -17.02 -16.51
CA PHE A 55 -9.60 -17.33 -15.41
C PHE A 55 -8.13 -17.28 -15.83
N VAL A 56 -7.79 -17.84 -16.98
CA VAL A 56 -6.41 -17.83 -17.52
C VAL A 56 -5.95 -16.38 -17.79
N PHE A 57 -6.78 -15.58 -18.46
CA PHE A 57 -6.47 -14.17 -18.73
C PHE A 57 -6.32 -13.37 -17.44
N ALA A 58 -7.21 -13.56 -16.46
CA ALA A 58 -7.08 -12.90 -15.15
C ALA A 58 -5.77 -13.29 -14.44
N ARG A 59 -5.32 -14.54 -14.57
CA ARG A 59 -4.05 -15.00 -13.99
C ARG A 59 -2.85 -14.38 -14.72
N ILE A 60 -2.88 -14.34 -16.05
CA ILE A 60 -1.84 -13.71 -16.88
C ILE A 60 -1.77 -12.21 -16.55
N GLU A 61 -2.91 -11.54 -16.46
CA GLU A 61 -2.97 -10.12 -16.12
C GLU A 61 -2.37 -9.84 -14.74
N ARG A 62 -2.75 -10.60 -13.71
CA ARG A 62 -2.16 -10.47 -12.37
C ARG A 62 -0.65 -10.70 -12.37
N SER A 63 -0.18 -11.69 -13.13
CA SER A 63 1.25 -11.98 -13.27
C SER A 63 1.99 -10.83 -13.97
N SER A 64 1.43 -10.33 -15.07
CA SER A 64 1.97 -9.19 -15.82
C SER A 64 2.04 -7.93 -14.98
N ARG A 65 0.97 -7.61 -14.23
CA ARG A 65 0.96 -6.48 -13.28
C ARG A 65 2.04 -6.63 -12.19
N LYS A 66 2.20 -7.85 -11.64
CA LYS A 66 3.24 -8.14 -10.64
C LYS A 66 4.65 -7.99 -11.24
N TYR A 67 4.89 -8.53 -12.44
CA TYR A 67 6.16 -8.41 -13.14
C TYR A 67 6.48 -6.96 -13.46
N LYS A 68 5.53 -6.20 -14.04
CA LYS A 68 5.67 -4.77 -14.31
C LYS A 68 6.03 -3.99 -13.05
N LYS A 69 5.36 -4.29 -11.93
CA LYS A 69 5.66 -3.66 -10.63
C LYS A 69 7.09 -3.93 -10.18
N ILE A 70 7.53 -5.19 -10.21
CA ILE A 70 8.89 -5.58 -9.81
C ILE A 70 9.93 -4.97 -10.77
N TYR A 71 9.66 -4.98 -12.06
CA TYR A 71 10.52 -4.39 -13.08
C TYR A 71 10.71 -2.88 -12.85
N LEU A 72 9.61 -2.14 -12.66
CA LEU A 72 9.65 -0.71 -12.35
C LEU A 72 10.40 -0.45 -11.03
N GLN A 73 10.16 -1.27 -9.99
CA GLN A 73 10.87 -1.15 -8.72
C GLN A 73 12.39 -1.27 -8.89
N ASN A 74 12.84 -2.22 -9.71
CA ASN A 74 14.26 -2.53 -9.87
C ASN A 74 14.98 -1.61 -10.86
N LYS A 75 14.32 -1.22 -11.96
CA LYS A 75 14.94 -0.45 -13.06
C LYS A 75 14.67 1.04 -12.99
N HIS A 76 13.48 1.45 -12.55
CA HIS A 76 13.05 2.85 -12.54
C HIS A 76 12.25 3.18 -11.27
N PRO A 77 12.88 3.16 -10.09
CA PRO A 77 12.19 3.35 -8.81
C PRO A 77 11.48 4.71 -8.68
N HIS A 78 11.98 5.74 -9.39
CA HIS A 78 11.34 7.06 -9.47
C HIS A 78 9.96 7.02 -10.15
N LEU A 79 9.68 6.01 -10.98
CA LEU A 79 8.38 5.87 -11.65
C LEU A 79 7.29 5.26 -10.76
N MET A 80 7.65 4.69 -9.60
CA MET A 80 6.65 4.17 -8.65
C MET A 80 5.81 5.28 -8.02
N GLY A 81 6.36 6.49 -7.87
CA GLY A 81 5.61 7.66 -7.37
C GLY A 81 4.41 8.02 -8.25
N TYR A 82 4.49 7.82 -9.58
CA TYR A 82 3.36 8.05 -10.48
C TYR A 82 2.22 7.04 -10.31
N GLN A 83 2.49 5.85 -9.76
CA GLN A 83 1.42 4.90 -9.43
C GLN A 83 0.71 5.28 -8.12
N SER A 84 1.39 6.01 -7.23
CA SER A 84 0.77 6.69 -6.07
C SER A 84 -0.20 7.79 -6.51
N ALA A 85 -0.01 8.42 -7.67
CA ALA A 85 -0.98 9.37 -8.24
C ALA A 85 -2.31 8.71 -8.69
N PHE A 86 -2.34 7.38 -8.89
CA PHE A 86 -3.58 6.63 -9.12
C PHE A 86 -4.28 6.21 -7.82
N ASP A 87 -3.64 6.36 -6.66
CA ASP A 87 -4.25 6.16 -5.33
C ASP A 87 -5.02 7.41 -4.84
N THR A 88 -5.28 8.39 -5.72
CA THR A 88 -6.11 9.59 -5.46
C THR A 88 -7.56 9.26 -5.08
N LEU A 89 -7.97 7.99 -5.17
CA LEU A 89 -9.26 7.52 -4.68
C LEU A 89 -9.30 7.32 -3.16
N TYR A 90 -8.17 7.38 -2.46
CA TYR A 90 -8.17 7.24 -1.00
C TYR A 90 -8.67 8.53 -0.33
N SER A 91 -9.86 8.46 0.27
CA SER A 91 -10.39 9.51 1.14
C SER A 91 -10.19 9.12 2.60
N PRO A 92 -9.52 9.96 3.41
CA PRO A 92 -9.48 9.78 4.87
C PRO A 92 -10.90 9.88 5.44
N LYS A 93 -11.13 9.24 6.59
CA LYS A 93 -12.46 9.17 7.23
C LYS A 93 -12.72 10.37 8.15
N ILE A 94 -11.65 10.94 8.69
CA ILE A 94 -11.68 11.87 9.81
C ILE A 94 -11.42 13.30 9.33
N ILE A 95 -10.49 13.51 8.38
CA ILE A 95 -10.09 14.83 7.87
C ILE A 95 -11.11 15.34 6.85
N SER A 96 -11.36 16.65 6.82
CA SER A 96 -12.21 17.28 5.81
C SER A 96 -11.64 17.16 4.39
N GLN A 97 -12.51 17.23 3.39
CA GLN A 97 -12.09 17.12 1.99
C GLN A 97 -11.16 18.26 1.56
N GLN A 98 -11.44 19.50 2.00
CA GLN A 98 -10.59 20.66 1.69
C GLN A 98 -9.16 20.50 2.22
N SER A 99 -9.02 20.00 3.44
CA SER A 99 -7.73 19.67 4.04
C SER A 99 -7.02 18.54 3.31
N THR A 100 -7.77 17.52 2.90
CA THR A 100 -7.26 16.38 2.12
C THR A 100 -6.69 16.85 0.79
N ASP A 101 -7.41 17.69 0.05
CA ASP A 101 -6.96 18.22 -1.24
C ASP A 101 -5.65 19.01 -1.08
N ARG A 102 -5.55 19.84 -0.04
CA ARG A 102 -4.32 20.60 0.27
C ARG A 102 -3.12 19.70 0.62
N LEU A 103 -3.36 18.63 1.38
CA LEU A 103 -2.35 17.63 1.70
C LEU A 103 -1.90 16.87 0.46
N CYS A 104 -2.84 16.46 -0.40
CA CYS A 104 -2.57 15.77 -1.66
C CYS A 104 -1.75 16.64 -2.64
N ASP A 105 -2.13 17.90 -2.80
CA ASP A 105 -1.43 18.85 -3.67
C ASP A 105 0.01 19.09 -3.19
N THR A 106 0.17 19.32 -1.88
CA THR A 106 1.48 19.55 -1.28
C THR A 106 2.36 18.30 -1.37
N PHE A 107 1.81 17.12 -1.06
CA PHE A 107 2.52 15.85 -1.21
C PHE A 107 2.99 15.66 -2.65
N THR A 108 2.11 15.85 -3.64
CA THR A 108 2.45 15.69 -5.06
C THR A 108 3.53 16.66 -5.50
N ARG A 109 3.48 17.90 -5.00
CA ARG A 109 4.50 18.92 -5.26
C ARG A 109 5.86 18.51 -4.70
N ILE A 110 5.90 18.08 -3.45
CA ILE A 110 7.12 17.66 -2.76
C ILE A 110 7.69 16.37 -3.36
N ASP A 111 6.84 15.39 -3.65
CA ASP A 111 7.25 14.11 -4.23
C ASP A 111 7.92 14.29 -5.59
N ARG A 112 7.45 15.26 -6.39
CA ARG A 112 8.10 15.66 -7.65
C ARG A 112 9.41 16.42 -7.45
N TYR A 113 9.52 17.18 -6.37
CA TYR A 113 10.71 17.97 -6.05
C TYR A 113 11.85 17.08 -5.52
N LEU A 114 11.53 16.06 -4.73
CA LEU A 114 12.50 15.16 -4.12
C LEU A 114 12.87 14.00 -5.07
N LYS A 115 14.18 13.79 -5.29
CA LYS A 115 14.71 12.72 -6.16
C LYS A 115 14.22 11.31 -5.77
N HIS A 116 13.98 11.09 -4.49
CA HIS A 116 13.56 9.80 -3.92
C HIS A 116 12.11 9.82 -3.42
N GLY A 117 11.36 10.87 -3.73
CA GLY A 117 10.02 11.10 -3.21
C GLY A 117 9.99 11.43 -1.71
N VAL A 118 8.77 11.48 -1.16
CA VAL A 118 8.55 11.75 0.27
C VAL A 118 9.00 10.54 1.10
N SER A 119 10.11 10.66 1.83
CA SER A 119 10.66 9.55 2.62
C SER A 119 9.96 9.38 3.97
N ARG A 120 10.00 8.16 4.53
CA ARG A 120 9.52 7.88 5.90
C ARG A 120 10.24 8.73 6.94
N GLN A 121 11.55 8.93 6.79
CA GLN A 121 12.34 9.77 7.69
C GLN A 121 11.87 11.23 7.68
N LEU A 122 11.57 11.79 6.50
CA LEU A 122 11.09 13.16 6.38
C LEU A 122 9.79 13.36 7.17
N ILE A 123 8.82 12.45 7.01
CA ILE A 123 7.56 12.51 7.74
C ILE A 123 7.76 12.37 9.24
N ILE A 124 8.66 11.49 9.69
CA ILE A 124 8.99 11.35 11.12
C ILE A 124 9.55 12.67 11.67
N ASN A 125 10.48 13.31 10.96
CA ASN A 125 11.08 14.58 11.37
C ASN A 125 10.02 15.69 11.46
N VAL A 126 9.15 15.79 10.46
CA VAL A 126 8.06 16.78 10.41
C VAL A 126 7.08 16.55 11.56
N LEU A 127 6.63 15.31 11.77
CA LEU A 127 5.71 14.98 12.87
C LEU A 127 6.32 15.22 14.25
N GLN A 128 7.64 15.04 14.40
CA GLN A 128 8.34 15.38 15.64
C GLN A 128 8.38 16.89 15.86
N ARG A 129 8.59 17.70 14.81
CA ARG A 129 8.67 19.17 14.91
C ARG A 129 7.30 19.83 15.10
N VAL A 130 6.27 19.38 14.40
CA VAL A 130 4.89 19.89 14.56
C VAL A 130 4.40 19.72 16.00
N ASN A 131 4.84 18.66 16.67
CA ASN A 131 4.51 18.39 18.07
C ASN A 131 5.07 19.45 19.05
N ILE A 132 6.11 20.20 18.66
CA ILE A 132 6.76 21.19 19.53
C ILE A 132 5.97 22.50 19.60
N TYR A 133 5.27 22.86 18.52
CA TYR A 133 4.64 24.17 18.42
C TYR A 133 3.22 24.21 19.00
N ILE A 134 2.52 23.06 19.08
CA ILE A 134 1.19 22.97 19.67
C ILE A 134 1.31 22.72 21.19
N TYR A 135 1.58 23.78 21.97
CA TYR A 135 1.62 23.72 23.44
C TYR A 135 0.25 23.40 24.10
N THR A 136 -0.85 23.39 23.36
CA THR A 136 -2.23 23.29 23.88
C THR A 136 -2.94 21.97 23.59
N CYS A 137 -2.45 21.16 22.65
CA CYS A 137 -3.00 19.84 22.39
C CYS A 137 -2.01 18.81 22.95
N GLN A 138 -2.49 17.91 23.81
CA GLN A 138 -1.75 16.72 24.25
C GLN A 138 -1.54 15.73 23.07
N ILE A 139 -1.01 16.19 21.94
CA ILE A 139 -0.59 15.36 20.84
C ILE A 139 0.71 14.74 21.33
N GLY A 140 0.62 13.57 21.96
CA GLY A 140 1.80 12.90 22.52
C GLY A 140 2.94 12.84 21.52
N ARG A 141 4.15 13.18 21.97
CA ARG A 141 5.40 12.99 21.21
C ARG A 141 5.34 11.65 20.49
N LEU A 142 5.78 11.62 19.23
CA LEU A 142 5.80 10.39 18.44
C LEU A 142 6.62 9.33 19.18
N THR A 143 5.95 8.37 19.82
CA THR A 143 6.60 7.35 20.64
C THR A 143 7.53 6.49 19.77
N GLU A 144 8.60 5.98 20.36
CA GLU A 144 9.56 5.11 19.65
C GLU A 144 8.85 3.92 18.98
N GLU A 145 7.79 3.40 19.61
CA GLU A 145 6.95 2.34 19.04
C GLU A 145 6.20 2.78 17.78
N GLN A 146 5.68 4.01 17.75
CA GLN A 146 5.00 4.56 16.57
C GLN A 146 5.99 4.83 15.44
N GLN A 147 7.18 5.36 15.76
CA GLN A 147 8.26 5.51 14.79
C GLN A 147 8.63 4.17 14.18
N LYS A 148 8.81 3.15 15.02
CA LYS A 148 9.13 1.80 14.57
C LYS A 148 8.04 1.22 13.67
N LYS A 149 6.76 1.43 13.99
CA LYS A 149 5.63 1.03 13.13
C LYS A 149 5.67 1.70 11.76
N ILE A 150 6.00 3.00 11.69
CA ILE A 150 6.13 3.74 10.43
C ILE A 150 7.27 3.15 9.58
N ILE A 151 8.42 2.88 10.22
CA ILE A 151 9.61 2.33 9.56
C ILE A 151 9.37 0.89 9.09
N ASP A 152 8.76 0.06 9.93
CA ASP A 152 8.46 -1.35 9.64
C ASP A 152 7.32 -1.54 8.62
N GLY A 153 6.52 -0.50 8.35
CA GLY A 153 5.58 -0.49 7.23
C GLY A 153 6.28 -0.63 5.85
N SER A 154 7.59 -0.35 5.79
CA SER A 154 8.38 -0.55 4.58
C SER A 154 8.71 -2.03 4.33
N LYS A 155 8.57 -2.47 3.08
CA LYS A 155 8.94 -3.83 2.63
C LYS A 155 10.46 -4.04 2.49
N GLN A 156 11.27 -3.02 2.77
CA GLN A 156 12.71 -3.08 2.65
C GLN A 156 13.34 -3.88 3.79
N LYS A 157 14.40 -4.62 3.49
CA LYS A 157 15.10 -5.47 4.49
C LYS A 157 16.08 -4.66 5.34
N THR A 158 16.79 -3.72 4.74
CA THR A 158 17.80 -2.90 5.42
C THR A 158 17.15 -1.71 6.10
N LEU A 159 17.65 -1.32 7.27
CA LEU A 159 17.13 -0.17 8.02
C LEU A 159 17.23 1.12 7.20
N GLN A 160 18.35 1.33 6.51
CA GLN A 160 18.53 2.47 5.61
C GLN A 160 17.51 2.46 4.46
N GLY A 161 17.27 1.29 3.86
CA GLY A 161 16.24 1.13 2.85
C GLY A 161 14.84 1.43 3.39
N LYS A 162 14.55 1.06 4.64
CA LYS A 162 13.28 1.39 5.29
C LYS A 162 13.13 2.89 5.51
N LEU A 163 14.15 3.58 6.02
CA LEU A 163 14.11 5.02 6.27
C LEU A 163 13.93 5.85 4.99
N LEU A 164 14.68 5.49 3.94
CA LEU A 164 14.67 6.18 2.66
C LEU A 164 13.54 5.72 1.73
N SER A 165 12.78 4.69 2.11
CA SER A 165 11.71 4.21 1.25
C SER A 165 10.61 5.27 1.09
N PRO A 166 10.18 5.55 -0.15
CA PRO A 166 9.13 6.51 -0.41
C PRO A 166 7.83 6.05 0.24
N LEU A 167 7.08 7.02 0.73
CA LEU A 167 5.73 6.84 1.23
C LEU A 167 4.73 6.88 0.07
N THR A 168 3.65 6.12 0.17
CA THR A 168 2.51 6.29 -0.74
C THR A 168 1.58 7.38 -0.24
N MET A 169 0.80 8.02 -1.14
CA MET A 169 -0.20 9.03 -0.75
C MET A 169 -1.15 8.52 0.34
N LYS A 170 -1.63 7.28 0.19
CA LYS A 170 -2.50 6.64 1.19
C LYS A 170 -1.84 6.54 2.56
N GLU A 171 -0.62 6.02 2.62
CA GLU A 171 0.14 5.92 3.89
C GLU A 171 0.34 7.32 4.50
N TYR A 172 0.55 8.34 3.66
CA TYR A 172 0.81 9.70 4.12
C TYR A 172 -0.43 10.29 4.77
N LEU A 173 -1.57 10.17 4.11
CA LEU A 173 -2.85 10.62 4.65
C LEU A 173 -3.24 9.85 5.91
N GLU A 174 -3.07 8.53 5.96
CA GLU A 174 -3.34 7.72 7.16
C GLU A 174 -2.46 8.14 8.35
N LEU A 175 -1.19 8.48 8.12
CA LEU A 175 -0.29 8.94 9.17
C LEU A 175 -0.69 10.31 9.71
N VAL A 176 -1.00 11.26 8.83
CA VAL A 176 -1.47 12.59 9.23
C VAL A 176 -2.81 12.47 9.97
N GLU A 177 -3.73 11.68 9.45
CA GLU A 177 -5.05 11.41 10.04
C GLU A 177 -4.95 10.80 11.45
N SER A 178 -4.01 9.87 11.67
CA SER A 178 -3.79 9.27 12.99
C SER A 178 -3.37 10.26 14.08
N LYS A 179 -2.96 11.47 13.70
CA LYS A 179 -2.50 12.53 14.61
C LYS A 179 -3.52 13.63 14.82
N VAL A 180 -4.56 13.70 13.99
CA VAL A 180 -5.63 14.67 14.19
C VAL A 180 -6.57 14.14 15.29
N ASN A 181 -6.44 14.69 16.50
CA ASN A 181 -7.32 14.36 17.61
C ASN A 181 -8.61 15.17 17.52
N PHE A 182 -9.75 14.49 17.41
CA PHE A 182 -11.06 15.13 17.46
C PHE A 182 -11.53 15.19 18.90
N ASN A 183 -11.45 16.38 19.51
CA ASN A 183 -12.08 16.59 20.80
C ASN A 183 -13.60 16.73 20.59
N LYS A 184 -14.30 15.58 20.58
CA LYS A 184 -15.75 15.49 20.35
C LYS A 184 -16.58 16.36 21.31
N GLN A 185 -16.01 16.78 22.44
CA GLN A 185 -16.70 17.57 23.47
C GLN A 185 -16.82 19.06 23.16
N LYS A 186 -15.93 19.64 22.33
CA LYS A 186 -15.93 21.09 22.06
C LYS A 186 -16.52 21.49 20.71
N GLY A 187 -16.81 20.54 19.82
CA GLY A 187 -17.37 20.82 18.49
C GLY A 187 -16.46 21.61 17.54
N THR A 188 -15.34 22.14 18.02
CA THR A 188 -14.30 22.81 17.24
C THR A 188 -13.20 21.82 16.91
N THR A 189 -12.95 21.63 15.63
CA THR A 189 -11.84 20.80 15.14
C THR A 189 -10.60 21.67 14.98
N ASP A 190 -9.54 21.36 15.74
CA ASP A 190 -8.21 21.99 15.56
C ASP A 190 -7.50 21.47 14.28
N GLU A 191 -8.26 20.79 13.39
CA GLU A 191 -7.80 20.16 12.16
C GLU A 191 -7.11 21.17 11.24
N LEU A 192 -7.78 22.28 10.91
CA LEU A 192 -7.26 23.23 9.94
C LEU A 192 -5.96 23.88 10.43
N GLN A 193 -5.88 24.18 11.73
CA GLN A 193 -4.69 24.74 12.34
C GLN A 193 -3.54 23.73 12.33
N PHE A 194 -3.79 22.49 12.75
CA PHE A 194 -2.81 21.41 12.70
C PHE A 194 -2.29 21.18 11.28
N ILE A 195 -3.18 21.16 10.28
CA ILE A 195 -2.78 20.89 8.90
C ILE A 195 -2.00 22.06 8.32
N GLN A 196 -2.40 23.30 8.60
CA GLN A 196 -1.65 24.47 8.13
C GLN A 196 -0.23 24.51 8.71
N GLU A 197 -0.08 24.17 9.99
CA GLU A 197 1.22 24.08 10.66
C GLU A 197 2.04 22.88 10.18
N PHE A 198 1.39 21.73 9.97
CA PHE A 198 2.05 20.57 9.39
C PHE A 198 2.62 20.88 8.00
N LEU A 199 1.85 21.56 7.15
CA LEU A 199 2.28 21.96 5.82
C LEU A 199 3.43 22.97 5.87
N SER A 200 3.40 23.95 6.78
CA SER A 200 4.48 24.94 6.89
C SER A 200 5.80 24.30 7.35
N VAL A 201 5.75 23.40 8.34
CA VAL A 201 6.94 22.65 8.79
C VAL A 201 7.46 21.73 7.69
N LEU A 202 6.55 21.07 6.96
CA LEU A 202 6.91 20.20 5.85
C LEU A 202 7.62 20.97 4.74
N GLU A 203 7.13 22.14 4.35
CA GLU A 203 7.78 23.00 3.36
C GLU A 203 9.19 23.43 3.82
N VAL A 204 9.33 23.87 5.08
CA VAL A 204 10.63 24.26 5.65
C VAL A 204 11.62 23.09 5.64
N GLU A 205 11.19 21.90 6.04
CA GLU A 205 12.06 20.70 6.02
C GLU A 205 12.43 20.29 4.60
N THR A 206 11.55 20.50 3.61
CA THR A 206 11.89 20.19 2.21
C THR A 206 12.92 21.14 1.61
N ILE A 207 12.91 22.41 2.03
CA ILE A 207 13.87 23.43 1.57
C ILE A 207 15.24 23.21 2.23
N ASN A 208 15.26 22.82 3.51
CA ASN A 208 16.47 22.64 4.32
C ASN A 208 17.20 21.30 4.10
N ILE A 209 16.85 20.51 3.07
CA ILE A 209 17.61 19.32 2.69
C ILE A 209 18.59 19.71 1.57
N PRO A 210 19.84 20.12 1.87
CA PRO A 210 20.84 20.25 0.84
C PRO A 210 21.15 18.86 0.28
N PHE A 211 21.24 18.81 -1.06
CA PHE A 211 21.41 17.62 -1.90
C PHE A 211 22.66 16.76 -1.55
N SER A 212 23.57 17.28 -0.71
CA SER A 212 24.82 16.66 -0.27
C SER A 212 24.81 16.08 1.16
N GLU A 213 23.78 16.33 1.99
CA GLU A 213 23.82 16.00 3.43
C GLU A 213 22.98 14.81 3.89
N GLN A 214 22.18 14.20 3.02
CA GLN A 214 21.45 12.98 3.40
C GLN A 214 22.39 11.85 3.84
N SER A 215 23.62 11.80 3.31
CA SER A 215 24.68 10.89 3.75
C SER A 215 25.32 11.27 5.09
N THR A 216 25.42 12.55 5.42
CA THR A 216 26.16 13.07 6.57
C THR A 216 25.34 13.01 7.86
N ILE A 217 24.04 13.31 7.77
CA ILE A 217 23.09 13.13 8.88
C ILE A 217 22.94 11.63 9.21
N LEU A 218 23.00 10.76 8.20
CA LEU A 218 23.02 9.31 8.38
C LEU A 218 24.29 8.81 9.11
N MET A 219 25.46 9.42 8.86
CA MET A 219 26.69 9.08 9.61
C MET A 219 26.67 9.56 11.06
N SER A 220 26.06 10.70 11.37
CA SER A 220 25.96 11.18 12.75
C SER A 220 24.96 10.38 13.58
N ILE A 221 23.82 9.97 13.00
CA ILE A 221 22.82 9.15 13.70
C ILE A 221 23.34 7.71 13.88
N THR A 222 24.01 7.14 12.87
CA THR A 222 24.60 5.80 13.00
C THR A 222 25.76 5.76 13.99
N SER A 223 26.59 6.81 14.07
CA SER A 223 27.64 6.89 15.08
C SER A 223 27.09 7.08 16.50
N GLN A 224 26.02 7.86 16.67
CA GLN A 224 25.32 8.02 17.96
C GLN A 224 24.58 6.76 18.39
N MET A 225 23.92 6.04 17.48
CA MET A 225 23.28 4.76 17.80
C MET A 225 24.31 3.65 18.06
N ALA A 226 25.41 3.62 17.30
CA ALA A 226 26.50 2.65 17.53
C ALA A 226 27.19 2.90 18.88
N SER A 227 27.43 4.16 19.27
CA SER A 227 28.00 4.50 20.57
C SER A 227 27.06 4.17 21.72
N ALA A 228 25.74 4.40 21.56
CA ALA A 228 24.74 4.02 22.55
C ALA A 228 24.64 2.49 22.72
N ILE A 229 24.65 1.73 21.62
CA ILE A 229 24.65 0.26 21.65
C ILE A 229 25.94 -0.29 22.27
N ALA A 230 27.10 0.30 21.93
CA ALA A 230 28.38 -0.06 22.54
C ALA A 230 28.39 0.21 24.06
N ALA A 231 27.87 1.36 24.50
CA ALA A 231 27.78 1.68 25.92
C ALA A 231 26.86 0.71 26.69
N ILE A 232 25.74 0.31 26.09
CA ILE A 232 24.82 -0.69 26.67
C ILE A 232 25.49 -2.07 26.75
N LEU A 233 26.18 -2.50 25.69
CA LEU A 233 26.92 -3.77 25.66
C LEU A 233 28.04 -3.78 26.70
N ILE A 234 28.82 -2.70 26.82
CA ILE A 234 29.88 -2.56 27.81
C ILE A 234 29.29 -2.62 29.23
N LYS A 235 28.19 -1.91 29.50
CA LYS A 235 27.50 -2.00 30.80
C LYS A 235 27.06 -3.43 31.12
N LYS A 236 26.53 -4.15 30.13
CA LYS A 236 26.05 -5.53 30.30
C LYS A 236 27.20 -6.51 30.54
N ILE A 237 28.34 -6.33 29.86
CA ILE A 237 29.56 -7.11 30.05
C ILE A 237 30.16 -6.84 31.44
N VAL A 238 30.27 -5.57 31.85
CA VAL A 238 30.78 -5.19 33.18
C VAL A 238 29.89 -5.75 34.29
N PHE A 239 28.56 -5.71 34.13
CA PHE A 239 27.62 -6.30 35.07
C PHE A 239 27.77 -7.83 35.17
N GLN A 240 27.92 -8.53 34.05
CA GLN A 240 28.19 -9.97 33.99
C GLN A 240 29.52 -10.35 34.66
N LEU A 241 30.60 -9.60 34.40
CA LEU A 241 31.90 -9.82 35.03
C LEU A 241 31.84 -9.57 36.54
N SER A 242 31.07 -8.58 36.99
CA SER A 242 30.83 -8.31 38.41
C SER A 242 30.07 -9.44 39.11
N ILE A 243 29.08 -10.07 38.46
CA ILE A 243 28.35 -11.23 39.00
C ILE A 243 29.28 -12.43 39.16
N ASN A 244 30.25 -12.60 38.25
CA ASN A 244 31.22 -13.69 38.28
C ASN A 244 32.41 -13.43 39.23
N GLY A 245 32.35 -12.40 40.08
CA GLY A 245 33.37 -12.08 41.08
C GLY A 245 34.66 -11.48 40.51
N ILE A 246 34.67 -11.08 39.24
CA ILE A 246 35.83 -10.48 38.58
C ILE A 246 35.74 -8.96 38.76
N LYS A 247 36.67 -8.36 39.52
CA LYS A 247 36.78 -6.90 39.65
C LYS A 247 37.27 -6.28 38.35
N VAL A 248 36.40 -5.52 37.67
CA VAL A 248 36.76 -4.71 36.50
C VAL A 248 37.07 -3.29 36.98
N SER A 249 38.32 -2.82 36.79
CA SER A 249 38.67 -1.42 37.03
C SER A 249 38.05 -0.53 35.95
N SER A 250 37.44 0.58 36.37
CA SER A 250 36.70 1.50 35.51
C SER A 250 37.58 2.10 34.41
N TRP A 251 37.25 1.84 33.14
CA TRP A 251 37.74 2.64 32.03
C TRP A 251 36.83 3.86 31.88
N VAL A 252 37.30 5.01 32.37
CA VAL A 252 36.70 6.32 32.10
C VAL A 252 37.03 6.66 30.64
N VAL A 253 36.02 6.64 29.79
CA VAL A 253 36.11 7.14 28.41
C VAL A 253 36.23 8.65 28.50
N GLY A 254 37.40 9.18 28.11
CA GLY A 254 37.75 10.59 28.23
C GLY A 254 36.79 11.51 27.46
N GLN A 255 36.15 12.43 28.18
CA GLN A 255 35.72 13.70 27.61
C GLN A 255 36.98 14.56 27.43
N GLN A 256 37.41 14.78 26.19
CA GLN A 256 38.25 15.93 25.89
C GLN A 256 37.37 17.18 25.90
N GLU A 257 37.52 18.01 26.92
CA GLU A 257 37.07 19.40 26.90
C GLU A 257 37.89 20.15 25.83
N THR A 258 37.27 20.50 24.71
CA THR A 258 37.81 21.50 23.80
C THR A 258 37.50 22.88 24.37
N LYS A 259 38.49 23.48 25.06
CA LYS A 259 38.59 24.93 25.21
C LYS A 259 39.23 25.51 23.96
N ILE A 260 38.47 26.29 23.18
CA ILE A 260 38.89 27.58 22.60
C ILE A 260 37.65 28.47 22.59
#